data_AF-A0A1I7VSL5-F1
#
_entry.id   AF-A0A1I7VSL5-F1
#
_cell.length_a   1.000
_cell.length_b   1.000
_cell.length_c   1.000
_cell.angle_alpha   90.00
_cell.angle_beta   90.00
_cell.angle_gamma   90.00
#
_symmetry.space_group_name_H-M   'P 1'
#
loop_
_entity.id
_entity.type
_entity.pdbx_description
1 polymer ?
#
loop_
_entity_poly.entity_id
_entity_poly.type
_entity_poly.pdbx_seq_one_letter_code
_entity_poly.pdbx_strand_id
1 'polypeptide(L)'
;MRISEKIGATEKTEYTKCFNDMCKEVDEYRVIVEDIAQQLISTLQQDPRYVPKPPGKMEVEAPPQEDPFELLELALKITSQQMESKKELEQIQTSALKLASLHREYQRKGRRAIHGIRTFINVDYENIRDARNALEKFRQALDFAKYELKGAKTPETIQVNNALYADALKKFQKQLYDTESMLKELPGTREKHRIEIVKFFQLMRKYHQDCANATILST
;
A
#
# COMPACT_ATOMS: atom_id res chain seq x y z
N MET A 1 -15.45 -33.02 25.53
CA MET A 1 -14.41 -32.62 26.52
C MET A 1 -13.44 -31.72 25.78
N ARG A 2 -13.45 -30.40 26.05
CA ARG A 2 -12.57 -29.43 25.38
C ARG A 2 -11.18 -29.60 25.99
N ILE A 3 -10.20 -29.95 25.15
CA ILE A 3 -8.78 -30.00 25.51
C ILE A 3 -8.32 -28.55 25.68
N SER A 4 -8.64 -27.98 26.83
CA SER A 4 -8.04 -26.75 27.36
C SER A 4 -7.26 -27.13 28.61
N GLU A 5 -6.30 -28.04 28.44
CA GLU A 5 -5.26 -28.21 29.45
C GLU A 5 -4.21 -27.14 29.21
N LYS A 6 -3.99 -26.33 30.25
CA LYS A 6 -2.91 -25.36 30.33
C LYS A 6 -1.61 -26.06 29.94
N ILE A 7 -1.09 -25.74 28.76
CA ILE A 7 0.25 -26.11 28.33
C ILE A 7 1.20 -25.49 29.36
N GLY A 8 1.71 -26.34 30.26
CA GLY A 8 2.61 -25.93 31.32
C GLY A 8 3.87 -25.33 30.71
N ALA A 9 4.21 -24.11 31.13
CA ALA A 9 5.49 -23.40 30.98
C ALA A 9 6.47 -23.99 29.94
N THR A 10 6.07 -24.04 28.67
CA THR A 10 7.03 -24.32 27.59
C THR A 10 7.91 -23.08 27.48
N GLU A 11 9.21 -23.26 27.71
CA GLU A 11 10.21 -22.21 27.62
C GLU A 11 10.22 -21.64 26.19
N LYS A 12 9.53 -20.51 26.02
CA LYS A 12 9.23 -19.88 24.74
C LYS A 12 10.51 -19.41 24.08
N THR A 13 10.77 -19.81 22.84
CA THR A 13 11.85 -19.20 22.05
C THR A 13 11.53 -17.72 21.86
N GLU A 14 12.43 -16.84 22.31
CA GLU A 14 12.30 -15.39 22.19
C GLU A 14 13.02 -14.88 20.94
N TYR A 15 12.44 -13.85 20.31
CA TYR A 15 13.11 -13.11 19.25
C TYR A 15 14.09 -12.10 19.82
N THR A 16 15.13 -11.77 19.06
CA THR A 16 16.05 -10.71 19.44
C THR A 16 15.33 -9.36 19.52
N LYS A 17 15.83 -8.46 20.38
CA LYS A 17 15.31 -7.09 20.44
C LYS A 17 15.34 -6.40 19.07
N CYS A 18 16.45 -6.57 18.34
CA CYS A 18 16.63 -6.04 16.98
C CYS A 18 15.51 -6.50 16.03
N PHE A 19 15.15 -7.79 16.04
CA PHE A 19 14.05 -8.30 15.23
C PHE A 19 12.70 -7.66 15.57
N ASN A 20 12.40 -7.57 16.87
CA ASN A 20 11.16 -6.95 17.34
C ASN A 20 11.09 -5.46 16.97
N ASP A 21 12.20 -4.74 17.09
CA ASP A 21 12.31 -3.33 16.71
C ASP A 21 12.08 -3.15 15.21
N MET A 22 12.65 -4.00 14.35
CA MET A 22 12.40 -3.97 12.90
C MET A 22 10.93 -4.27 12.55
N CYS A 23 10.30 -5.22 13.23
CA CYS A 23 8.88 -5.51 13.04
C CYS A 23 8.01 -4.31 13.41
N LYS A 24 8.31 -3.67 14.54
CA LYS A 24 7.60 -2.47 14.98
C LYS A 24 7.78 -1.32 13.97
N GLU A 25 9.00 -1.14 13.48
CA GLU A 25 9.32 -0.08 12.52
C GLU A 25 8.56 -0.22 11.19
N VAL A 26 8.39 -1.45 10.67
CA VAL A 26 7.61 -1.67 9.45
C VAL A 26 6.11 -1.47 9.67
N ASP A 27 5.60 -1.87 10.84
CA ASP A 27 4.18 -1.71 11.22
C ASP A 27 3.82 -0.22 11.35
N GLU A 28 4.67 0.55 12.03
CA GLU A 28 4.53 2.02 12.12
C GLU A 28 4.63 2.69 10.76
N TYR A 29 5.59 2.25 9.93
CA TYR A 29 5.75 2.80 8.59
C TYR A 29 4.54 2.54 7.68
N ARG A 30 3.92 1.35 7.77
CA ARG A 30 2.69 1.03 7.03
C ARG A 30 1.60 2.06 7.32
N VAL A 31 1.35 2.34 8.60
CA VAL A 31 0.28 3.28 9.01
C VAL A 31 0.53 4.67 8.42
N ILE A 32 1.76 5.15 8.50
CA ILE A 32 2.15 6.46 7.96
C ILE A 32 1.96 6.49 6.44
N VAL A 33 2.45 5.48 5.73
CA VAL A 33 2.43 5.49 4.26
C VAL A 33 1.03 5.25 3.69
N GLU A 34 0.16 4.50 4.39
CA GLU A 34 -1.26 4.36 4.06
C GLU A 34 -1.99 5.70 4.15
N ASP A 35 -1.75 6.47 5.22
CA ASP A 35 -2.34 7.80 5.38
C ASP A 35 -1.86 8.77 4.29
N ILE A 36 -0.54 8.81 4.03
CA ILE A 36 0.02 9.61 2.93
C ILE A 36 -0.62 9.21 1.60
N ALA A 37 -0.73 7.92 1.30
CA ALA A 37 -1.32 7.46 0.05
C ALA A 37 -2.78 7.91 -0.09
N GLN A 38 -3.56 7.81 0.99
CA GLN A 38 -4.95 8.27 1.01
C GLN A 38 -5.06 9.77 0.72
N GLN A 39 -4.21 10.59 1.36
CA GLN A 39 -4.19 12.03 1.12
C GLN A 39 -3.81 12.37 -0.33
N LEU A 40 -2.77 11.72 -0.88
CA LEU A 40 -2.35 11.93 -2.27
C LEU A 40 -3.46 11.56 -3.26
N ILE A 41 -4.16 10.44 -3.05
CA ILE A 41 -5.32 10.07 -3.89
C ILE A 41 -6.42 11.11 -3.82
N SER A 42 -6.77 11.59 -2.62
CA SER A 42 -7.82 12.59 -2.45
C SER A 42 -7.50 13.92 -3.14
N THR A 43 -6.22 14.23 -3.38
CA THR A 43 -5.84 15.38 -4.21
C THR A 43 -5.98 15.12 -5.72
N LEU A 44 -5.84 13.87 -6.18
CA LEU A 44 -6.08 13.50 -7.59
C LEU A 44 -7.56 13.42 -7.93
N GLN A 45 -8.37 12.96 -6.97
CA GLN A 45 -9.79 12.74 -7.13
C GLN A 45 -10.51 13.39 -5.96
N GLN A 46 -10.96 14.62 -6.20
CA GLN A 46 -11.63 15.44 -5.19
C GLN A 46 -13.08 14.99 -4.94
N ASP A 47 -13.67 14.25 -5.87
CA ASP A 47 -14.99 13.68 -5.67
C ASP A 47 -14.90 12.42 -4.79
N PRO A 48 -15.46 12.46 -3.56
CA PRO A 48 -15.37 11.34 -2.64
C PRO A 48 -16.10 10.08 -3.13
N ARG A 49 -16.97 10.18 -4.14
CA ARG A 49 -17.65 9.03 -4.77
C ARG A 49 -16.68 8.11 -5.50
N TYR A 50 -15.61 8.67 -6.06
CA TYR A 50 -14.62 7.94 -6.85
C TYR A 50 -13.30 7.69 -6.08
N VAL A 51 -13.22 8.11 -4.81
CA VAL A 51 -12.09 7.76 -3.94
C VAL A 51 -12.32 6.36 -3.35
N PRO A 52 -11.43 5.39 -3.60
CA PRO A 52 -11.65 4.01 -3.21
C PRO A 52 -11.61 3.83 -1.69
N LYS A 53 -12.54 3.04 -1.17
CA LYS A 53 -12.58 2.58 0.23
C LYS A 53 -12.67 1.05 0.25
N PRO A 54 -11.66 0.31 0.74
CA PRO A 54 -10.38 0.78 1.27
C PRO A 54 -9.43 1.31 0.17
N PRO A 55 -8.46 2.17 0.53
CA PRO A 55 -7.55 2.82 -0.42
C PRO A 55 -6.79 1.86 -1.33
N GLY A 56 -6.60 0.59 -0.95
CA GLY A 56 -5.77 -0.38 -1.68
C GLY A 56 -6.03 -0.52 -3.19
N LYS A 57 -7.28 -0.34 -3.65
CA LYS A 57 -7.61 -0.40 -5.10
C LYS A 57 -7.00 0.76 -5.90
N MET A 58 -6.92 1.97 -5.31
CA MET A 58 -6.39 3.20 -5.91
C MET A 58 -6.81 3.42 -7.37
N GLU A 59 -8.09 3.17 -7.68
CA GLU A 59 -8.74 3.66 -8.90
C GLU A 59 -9.15 5.11 -8.62
N VAL A 60 -8.65 6.05 -9.42
CA VAL A 60 -8.80 7.49 -9.14
C VAL A 60 -9.47 8.25 -10.30
N GLU A 61 -9.67 7.58 -11.43
CA GLU A 61 -10.24 8.19 -12.62
C GLU A 61 -11.76 8.25 -12.50
N ALA A 62 -12.34 9.42 -12.76
CA ALA A 62 -13.79 9.51 -12.92
C ALA A 62 -14.23 8.70 -14.15
N PRO A 63 -15.42 8.07 -14.13
CA PRO A 63 -15.99 7.43 -15.32
C PRO A 63 -16.04 8.39 -16.53
N PRO A 64 -16.09 7.87 -17.76
CA PRO A 64 -16.31 8.71 -18.94
C PRO A 64 -17.55 9.59 -18.76
N GLN A 65 -17.45 10.88 -19.11
CA GLN A 65 -18.54 11.88 -19.00
C GLN A 65 -18.92 12.30 -17.58
N GLU A 66 -18.21 11.80 -16.55
CA GLU A 66 -18.42 12.17 -15.15
C GLU A 66 -17.31 13.08 -14.60
N ASP A 67 -16.35 13.48 -15.43
CA ASP A 67 -15.35 14.48 -15.04
C ASP A 67 -16.00 15.85 -14.85
N PRO A 68 -15.66 16.62 -13.80
CA PRO A 68 -16.28 17.92 -13.53
C PRO A 68 -16.17 18.90 -14.70
N PHE A 69 -15.09 18.87 -15.48
CA PHE A 69 -14.94 19.76 -16.63
C PHE A 69 -15.70 19.25 -17.86
N GLU A 70 -15.94 17.95 -18.00
CA GLU A 70 -16.85 17.39 -19.01
C GLU A 70 -18.31 17.75 -18.70
N LEU A 71 -18.70 17.65 -17.42
CA LEU A 71 -20.02 18.07 -16.97
C LEU A 71 -20.24 19.58 -17.16
N LEU A 72 -19.20 20.39 -16.92
CA LEU A 72 -19.22 21.82 -17.18
C LEU A 72 -19.42 22.12 -18.66
N GLU A 73 -18.68 21.45 -19.56
CA GLU A 73 -18.87 21.62 -21.01
C GLU A 73 -20.30 21.30 -21.42
N LEU A 74 -20.85 20.18 -20.95
CA LEU A 74 -22.21 19.77 -21.28
C LEU A 74 -23.24 20.80 -20.81
N ALA A 75 -23.09 21.31 -19.60
CA ALA A 75 -23.96 22.35 -19.05
C ALA A 75 -23.87 23.66 -19.88
N LEU A 76 -22.67 24.07 -20.29
CA LEU A 76 -22.46 25.24 -21.14
C LEU A 76 -23.08 25.05 -22.53
N LYS A 77 -23.03 23.83 -23.07
CA LYS A 77 -23.62 23.47 -24.37
C LYS A 77 -25.15 23.51 -24.35
N ILE A 78 -25.78 23.04 -23.27
CA ILE A 78 -27.23 23.17 -23.08
C ILE A 78 -27.60 24.66 -22.94
N THR A 79 -26.83 25.40 -22.15
CA THR A 79 -27.06 26.83 -21.93
C THR A 79 -26.94 27.65 -23.21
N SER A 80 -25.94 27.38 -24.06
CA SER A 80 -25.74 28.13 -25.30
C SER A 80 -26.88 27.97 -26.31
N GLN A 81 -27.69 26.92 -26.22
CA GLN A 81 -28.88 26.75 -27.05
C GLN A 81 -29.97 27.79 -26.74
N GLN A 82 -29.95 28.37 -25.54
CA GLN A 82 -30.94 29.34 -25.07
C GLN A 82 -30.45 30.80 -25.24
N MET A 83 -29.26 31.01 -25.80
CA MET A 83 -28.65 32.33 -25.94
C MET A 83 -28.51 32.78 -27.40
N GLU A 84 -28.72 34.07 -27.64
CA GLU A 84 -28.56 34.70 -28.95
C GLU A 84 -27.08 34.82 -29.37
N SER A 85 -26.19 35.13 -28.42
CA SER A 85 -24.74 35.15 -28.62
C SER A 85 -24.09 33.94 -27.97
N LYS A 86 -23.32 33.17 -28.76
CA LYS A 86 -22.70 31.90 -28.33
C LYS A 86 -21.19 31.94 -28.24
N LYS A 87 -20.57 32.98 -28.80
CA LYS A 87 -19.11 33.06 -29.01
C LYS A 87 -18.31 32.88 -27.71
N GLU A 88 -18.70 33.57 -26.64
CA GLU A 88 -18.01 33.48 -25.34
C GLU A 88 -18.21 32.10 -24.70
N LEU A 89 -19.43 31.55 -24.78
CA LEU A 89 -19.72 30.20 -24.27
C LEU A 89 -18.94 29.13 -25.03
N GLU A 90 -18.80 29.23 -26.35
CA GLU A 90 -18.01 28.31 -27.18
C GLU A 90 -16.51 28.33 -26.81
N GLN A 91 -15.98 29.51 -26.48
CA GLN A 91 -14.60 29.63 -26.00
C GLN A 91 -14.41 28.97 -24.62
N ILE A 92 -15.37 29.15 -23.71
CA ILE A 92 -15.34 28.51 -22.39
C ILE A 92 -15.52 26.98 -22.52
N GLN A 93 -16.40 26.51 -23.40
CA GLN A 93 -16.57 25.08 -23.70
C GLN A 93 -15.26 24.44 -24.19
N THR A 94 -14.58 25.10 -25.12
CA THR A 94 -13.27 24.65 -25.62
C THR A 94 -12.24 24.54 -24.50
N SER A 95 -12.22 25.53 -23.60
CA SER A 95 -11.34 25.55 -22.42
C SER A 95 -11.69 24.41 -21.44
N ALA A 96 -12.98 24.16 -21.21
CA ALA A 96 -13.48 23.10 -20.35
C ALA A 96 -13.05 21.71 -20.86
N LEU A 97 -13.16 21.42 -22.15
CA LEU A 97 -12.67 20.15 -22.73
C LEU A 97 -11.16 19.97 -22.57
N LYS A 98 -10.39 21.06 -22.71
CA LYS A 98 -8.94 21.02 -22.50
C LYS A 98 -8.61 20.73 -21.03
N LEU A 99 -9.32 21.35 -20.10
CA LEU A 99 -9.18 21.09 -18.67
C LEU A 99 -9.56 19.64 -18.30
N ALA A 100 -10.63 19.09 -18.87
CA ALA A 100 -11.02 17.69 -18.71
C ALA A 100 -9.90 16.73 -19.13
N SER A 101 -9.33 16.95 -20.31
CA SER A 101 -8.22 16.14 -20.84
C SER A 101 -7.00 16.19 -19.91
N LEU A 102 -6.62 17.39 -19.47
CA LEU A 102 -5.51 17.60 -18.51
C LEU A 102 -5.79 16.92 -17.17
N HIS A 103 -7.02 17.00 -16.66
CA HIS A 103 -7.40 16.40 -15.38
C HIS A 103 -7.34 14.87 -15.43
N ARG A 104 -7.87 14.25 -16.49
CA ARG A 104 -7.75 12.80 -16.71
C ARG A 104 -6.30 12.34 -16.85
N GLU A 105 -5.47 13.13 -17.53
CA GLU A 105 -4.03 12.84 -17.63
C GLU A 105 -3.32 12.96 -16.27
N TYR A 106 -3.65 13.99 -15.50
CA TYR A 106 -3.14 14.22 -14.15
C TYR A 106 -3.47 13.06 -13.22
N GLN A 107 -4.73 12.60 -13.19
CA GLN A 107 -5.16 11.43 -12.43
C GLN A 107 -4.36 10.17 -12.79
N ARG A 108 -4.24 9.86 -14.09
CA ARG A 108 -3.47 8.71 -14.59
C ARG A 108 -1.99 8.78 -14.22
N LYS A 109 -1.35 9.93 -14.41
CA LYS A 109 0.06 10.14 -14.09
C LYS A 109 0.30 10.13 -12.58
N GLY A 110 -0.59 10.73 -11.80
CA GLY A 110 -0.51 10.76 -10.35
C GLY A 110 -0.59 9.37 -9.74
N ARG A 111 -1.56 8.57 -10.18
CA ARG A 111 -1.70 7.16 -9.79
C ARG A 111 -0.45 6.33 -10.10
N ARG A 112 0.22 6.61 -11.22
CA ARG A 112 1.50 5.96 -11.58
C ARG A 112 2.67 6.47 -10.75
N ALA A 113 2.67 7.74 -10.39
CA ALA A 113 3.75 8.36 -9.62
C ALA A 113 3.89 7.75 -8.21
N ILE A 114 2.81 7.25 -7.63
CA ILE A 114 2.79 6.61 -6.30
C ILE A 114 2.73 5.07 -6.38
N HIS A 115 3.21 4.47 -7.46
CA HIS A 115 3.10 3.02 -7.67
C HIS A 115 3.86 2.19 -6.63
N GLY A 116 5.06 2.59 -6.23
CA GLY A 116 5.85 1.91 -5.19
C GLY A 116 5.11 1.90 -3.86
N ILE A 117 4.62 3.07 -3.43
CA ILE A 117 3.78 3.19 -2.22
C ILE A 117 2.60 2.21 -2.26
N ARG A 118 1.93 2.13 -3.41
CA ARG A 118 0.80 1.22 -3.64
C ARG A 118 1.15 -0.24 -3.53
N THR A 119 2.26 -0.63 -4.14
CA THR A 119 2.76 -2.00 -4.12
C THR A 119 3.18 -2.38 -2.70
N PHE A 120 3.83 -1.47 -1.98
CA PHE A 120 4.22 -1.71 -0.60
C PHE A 120 3.02 -2.03 0.30
N ILE A 121 1.97 -1.20 0.25
CA ILE A 121 0.78 -1.36 1.09
C ILE A 121 0.05 -2.68 0.78
N ASN A 122 -0.16 -2.99 -0.50
CA ASN A 122 -1.04 -4.10 -0.91
C ASN A 122 -0.31 -5.44 -1.08
N VAL A 123 1.00 -5.43 -1.28
CA VAL A 123 1.78 -6.61 -1.66
C VAL A 123 2.92 -6.81 -0.67
N ASP A 124 3.86 -5.87 -0.57
CA ASP A 124 5.10 -6.12 0.18
C ASP A 124 4.83 -6.29 1.67
N TYR A 125 4.00 -5.43 2.26
CA TYR A 125 3.63 -5.55 3.67
C TYR A 125 2.85 -6.84 3.94
N GLU A 126 1.94 -7.22 3.05
CA GLU A 126 1.16 -8.45 3.21
C GLU A 126 2.07 -9.68 3.16
N ASN A 127 3.08 -9.68 2.28
CA ASN A 127 4.12 -10.70 2.25
C ASN A 127 4.95 -10.73 3.56
N ILE A 128 5.32 -9.57 4.12
CA ILE A 128 6.02 -9.49 5.42
C ILE A 128 5.15 -10.06 6.54
N ARG A 129 3.85 -9.73 6.55
CA ARG A 129 2.89 -10.25 7.52
C ARG A 129 2.77 -11.78 7.41
N ASP A 130 2.67 -12.31 6.21
CA ASP A 130 2.56 -13.75 5.98
C ASP A 130 3.85 -14.49 6.37
N ALA A 131 5.02 -13.90 6.08
CA ALA A 131 6.31 -14.42 6.53
C ALA A 131 6.43 -14.45 8.07
N ARG A 132 5.97 -13.38 8.76
CA ARG A 132 5.92 -13.33 10.24
C ARG A 132 4.96 -14.37 10.81
N ASN A 133 3.79 -14.55 10.20
CA ASN A 133 2.83 -15.58 10.61
C ASN A 133 3.40 -17.00 10.43
N ALA A 134 4.13 -17.26 9.34
CA ALA A 134 4.83 -18.53 9.12
C ALA A 134 5.95 -18.73 10.16
N LEU A 135 6.71 -17.67 10.46
CA LEU A 135 7.77 -17.71 11.46
C LEU A 135 7.23 -18.07 12.85
N GLU A 136 6.10 -17.50 13.25
CA GLU A 136 5.44 -17.82 14.53
C GLU A 136 5.00 -19.29 14.59
N LYS A 137 4.50 -19.86 13.48
CA LYS A 137 4.18 -21.30 13.40
C LYS A 137 5.43 -22.17 13.58
N PHE A 138 6.54 -21.83 12.92
CA PHE A 138 7.79 -22.59 13.10
C PHE A 138 8.38 -22.42 14.49
N ARG A 139 8.22 -21.25 15.12
CA ARG A 139 8.62 -21.01 16.51
C ARG A 139 7.86 -21.93 17.48
N GLN A 140 6.54 -22.05 17.31
CA GLN A 140 5.71 -22.96 18.10
C GLN A 140 6.10 -24.43 17.90
N ALA A 141 6.38 -24.84 16.65
CA ALA A 141 6.85 -26.19 16.35
C ALA A 141 8.22 -26.48 16.98
N LEU A 142 9.13 -25.51 16.99
CA LEU A 142 10.43 -25.60 17.64
C LEU A 142 10.30 -25.74 19.17
N ASP A 143 9.47 -24.90 19.80
CA ASP A 143 9.21 -24.96 21.25
C ASP A 143 8.64 -26.33 21.65
N PHE A 144 7.72 -26.87 20.84
CA PHE A 144 7.16 -28.20 21.04
C PHE A 144 8.22 -29.30 20.88
N ALA A 145 9.03 -29.28 19.82
CA ALA A 145 10.09 -30.26 19.62
C ALA A 145 11.15 -30.22 20.74
N LYS A 146 11.46 -29.02 21.26
CA LYS A 146 12.35 -28.81 22.41
C LYS A 146 11.77 -29.43 23.68
N TYR A 147 10.46 -29.30 23.91
CA TYR A 147 9.76 -29.91 25.03
C TYR A 147 9.79 -31.45 24.95
N GLU A 148 9.45 -32.03 23.80
CA GLU A 148 9.48 -33.48 23.58
C GLU A 148 10.88 -34.06 23.75
N LEU A 149 11.92 -33.36 23.30
CA LEU A 149 13.31 -33.77 23.50
C LEU A 149 13.71 -33.75 24.99
N LYS A 150 13.30 -32.73 25.76
CA LYS A 150 13.55 -32.67 27.21
C LYS A 150 12.81 -33.78 27.98
N GLY A 151 11.66 -34.24 27.46
CA GLY A 151 10.85 -35.30 28.07
C GLY A 151 11.29 -36.74 27.73
N ALA A 152 12.14 -36.92 26.72
CA ALA A 152 12.59 -38.24 26.27
C ALA A 152 13.50 -38.94 27.28
N LYS A 153 13.25 -40.22 27.57
CA LYS A 153 13.98 -41.00 28.60
C LYS A 153 14.76 -42.19 28.05
N THR A 154 14.44 -42.69 26.85
CA THR A 154 15.14 -43.83 26.25
C THR A 154 16.07 -43.36 25.14
N PRO A 155 17.17 -44.08 24.84
CA PRO A 155 18.09 -43.71 23.77
C PRO A 155 17.41 -43.56 22.41
N GLU A 156 16.46 -44.45 22.09
CA GLU A 156 15.72 -44.45 20.83
C GLU A 156 14.81 -43.22 20.71
N THR A 157 14.09 -42.89 21.80
CA THR A 157 13.21 -41.71 21.83
C THR A 157 14.00 -40.40 21.81
N ILE A 158 15.17 -40.35 22.46
CA ILE A 158 16.09 -39.21 22.39
C ILE A 158 16.58 -39.01 20.95
N GLN A 159 16.98 -40.08 20.26
CA GLN A 159 17.48 -39.99 18.88
C GLN A 159 16.41 -39.43 17.92
N VAL A 160 15.19 -39.96 17.99
CA VAL A 160 14.06 -39.50 17.16
C VAL A 160 13.70 -38.04 17.47
N ASN A 161 13.55 -37.70 18.75
CA ASN A 161 13.17 -36.33 19.14
C ASN A 161 14.27 -35.32 18.82
N ASN A 162 15.54 -35.71 18.87
CA ASN A 162 16.66 -34.86 18.47
C ASN A 162 16.64 -34.56 16.96
N ALA A 163 16.30 -35.56 16.14
CA ALA A 163 16.13 -35.35 14.70
C ALA A 163 14.97 -34.38 14.38
N LEU A 164 13.83 -34.52 15.08
CA LEU A 164 12.68 -33.63 14.94
C LEU A 164 13.02 -32.19 15.38
N TYR A 165 13.73 -32.04 16.50
CA TYR A 165 14.22 -30.75 16.97
C TYR A 165 15.17 -30.08 15.96
N ALA A 166 16.12 -30.84 15.41
CA ALA A 166 17.07 -30.31 14.42
C ALA A 166 16.37 -29.83 13.14
N ASP A 167 15.37 -30.58 12.64
CA ASP A 167 14.57 -30.16 11.48
C ASP A 167 13.73 -28.91 11.78
N ALA A 168 13.05 -28.86 12.93
CA ALA A 168 12.28 -27.70 13.36
C ALA A 168 13.16 -26.45 13.51
N LEU A 169 14.34 -26.60 14.10
CA LEU A 169 15.32 -25.52 14.27
C LEU A 169 15.79 -24.99 12.91
N LYS A 170 16.10 -25.87 11.96
CA LYS A 170 16.53 -25.49 10.61
C LYS A 170 15.43 -24.70 9.88
N LYS A 171 14.17 -25.14 9.97
CA LYS A 171 13.01 -24.44 9.38
C LYS A 171 12.80 -23.07 10.03
N PHE A 172 12.85 -22.99 11.35
CA PHE A 172 12.74 -21.74 12.08
C PHE A 172 13.84 -20.75 11.71
N GLN A 173 15.11 -21.18 11.72
CA GLN A 173 16.25 -20.33 11.37
C GLN A 173 16.17 -19.81 9.93
N LYS A 174 15.79 -20.68 8.99
CA LYS A 174 15.58 -20.28 7.60
C LYS A 174 14.50 -19.21 7.48
N GLN A 175 13.31 -19.45 8.06
CA GLN A 175 12.21 -18.49 7.99
C GLN A 175 12.56 -17.18 8.71
N LEU A 176 13.32 -17.24 9.82
CA LEU A 176 13.78 -16.05 10.54
C LEU A 176 14.69 -15.21 9.65
N TYR A 177 15.67 -15.85 9.00
CA TYR A 177 16.57 -15.18 8.07
C TYR A 177 15.82 -14.54 6.89
N ASP A 178 14.90 -15.27 6.27
CA ASP A 178 14.10 -14.78 5.15
C ASP A 178 13.26 -13.56 5.58
N THR A 179 12.62 -13.63 6.75
CA THR A 179 11.81 -12.53 7.30
C THR A 179 12.67 -11.32 7.65
N GLU A 180 13.83 -11.52 8.28
CA GLU A 180 14.78 -10.44 8.56
C GLU A 180 15.28 -9.76 7.29
N SER A 181 15.55 -10.53 6.24
CA SER A 181 15.97 -10.01 4.95
C SER A 181 14.92 -9.07 4.39
N MET A 182 13.63 -9.42 4.45
CA MET A 182 12.54 -8.56 3.99
C MET A 182 12.42 -7.27 4.83
N LEU A 183 12.58 -7.36 6.15
CA LEU A 183 12.52 -6.20 7.04
C LEU A 183 13.67 -5.22 6.80
N LYS A 184 14.87 -5.73 6.47
CA LYS A 184 16.07 -4.92 6.18
C LYS A 184 15.96 -4.09 4.90
N GLU A 185 15.03 -4.40 4.01
CA GLU A 185 14.78 -3.62 2.78
C GLU A 185 14.04 -2.29 3.05
N LEU A 186 13.44 -2.13 4.24
CA LEU A 186 12.61 -0.98 4.58
C LEU A 186 13.26 0.39 4.32
N PRO A 187 14.53 0.66 4.68
CA PRO A 187 15.18 1.94 4.40
C PRO A 187 15.25 2.25 2.89
N GLY A 188 15.54 1.24 2.05
CA GLY A 188 15.56 1.41 0.60
C GLY A 188 14.16 1.68 0.03
N THR A 189 13.14 1.03 0.57
CA THR A 189 11.74 1.28 0.23
C THR A 189 11.30 2.71 0.61
N ARG A 190 11.69 3.20 1.79
CA ARG A 190 11.43 4.57 2.23
C ARG A 190 11.99 5.61 1.27
N GLU A 191 13.21 5.42 0.82
CA GLU A 191 13.84 6.35 -0.13
C GLU A 191 13.14 6.36 -1.48
N LYS A 192 12.72 5.20 -2.00
CA LYS A 192 11.91 5.11 -3.21
C LYS A 192 10.60 5.88 -3.05
N HIS A 193 9.88 5.68 -1.95
CA HIS A 193 8.64 6.38 -1.68
C HIS A 193 8.83 7.90 -1.54
N ARG A 194 9.92 8.36 -0.93
CA ARG A 194 10.27 9.79 -0.85
C ARG A 194 10.38 10.40 -2.25
N ILE A 195 11.07 9.72 -3.16
CA ILE A 195 11.23 10.17 -4.56
C ILE A 195 9.87 10.20 -5.28
N GLU A 196 9.02 9.22 -5.06
CA GLU A 196 7.66 9.16 -5.62
C GLU A 196 6.79 10.35 -5.18
N ILE A 197 6.83 10.69 -3.88
CA ILE A 197 6.10 11.85 -3.34
C ILE A 197 6.59 13.15 -3.99
N VAL A 198 7.90 13.33 -4.17
CA VAL A 198 8.44 14.52 -4.85
C VAL A 198 7.97 14.57 -6.32
N LYS A 199 8.01 13.45 -7.04
CA LYS A 199 7.53 13.36 -8.43
C LYS A 199 6.04 13.69 -8.52
N PHE A 200 5.25 13.26 -7.54
CA PHE A 200 3.82 13.57 -7.46
C PHE A 200 3.58 15.09 -7.38
N PHE A 201 4.29 15.80 -6.49
CA PHE A 201 4.13 17.25 -6.37
C PHE A 201 4.64 18.02 -7.60
N GLN A 202 5.70 17.53 -8.26
CA GLN A 202 6.14 18.08 -9.54
C GLN A 202 5.08 17.94 -10.63
N LEU A 203 4.40 16.79 -10.68
CA LEU A 203 3.29 16.56 -11.58
C LEU A 203 2.11 17.49 -11.27
N MET A 204 1.75 17.64 -10.00
CA MET A 204 0.68 18.54 -9.56
C MET A 204 0.96 19.99 -9.96
N ARG A 205 2.19 20.48 -9.72
CA ARG A 205 2.60 21.82 -10.15
C ARG A 205 2.45 21.99 -11.67
N LYS A 206 2.91 21.00 -12.45
CA LYS A 206 2.79 21.04 -13.90
C LYS A 206 1.33 21.07 -14.35
N TYR A 207 0.48 20.23 -13.77
CA TYR A 207 -0.96 20.20 -14.06
C TYR A 207 -1.60 21.58 -13.86
N HIS A 208 -1.37 22.23 -12.71
CA HIS A 208 -1.94 23.55 -12.45
C HIS A 208 -1.41 24.63 -13.41
N GLN A 209 -0.13 24.57 -13.80
CA GLN A 209 0.42 25.48 -14.81
C GLN A 209 -0.22 25.26 -16.19
N ASP A 210 -0.38 23.99 -16.59
CA ASP A 210 -1.00 23.64 -17.87
C ASP A 210 -2.48 24.05 -17.89
N CYS A 211 -3.20 23.93 -16.76
CA CYS A 211 -4.56 24.43 -16.59
C CYS A 211 -4.63 25.95 -16.72
N ALA A 212 -3.74 26.69 -16.06
CA ALA A 212 -3.69 28.15 -16.17
C ALA A 212 -3.45 28.60 -17.62
N ASN A 213 -2.58 27.90 -18.35
CA ASN A 213 -2.34 28.18 -19.76
C ASN A 213 -3.54 27.79 -20.66
N ALA A 214 -4.35 26.84 -20.23
CA ALA A 214 -5.55 26.39 -20.96
C ALA A 214 -6.75 27.34 -20.81
N THR A 215 -6.78 28.16 -19.77
CA THR A 215 -7.89 29.09 -19.47
C THR A 215 -7.64 30.52 -19.90
N ILE A 216 -6.46 30.85 -20.44
CA ILE A 216 -6.20 32.17 -21.04
C ILE A 216 -7.04 32.27 -22.31
N LEU A 217 -8.13 33.02 -22.24
CA LEU A 217 -8.93 33.40 -23.40
C LEU A 217 -8.06 34.29 -24.29
N SER A 218 -7.89 33.90 -25.55
CA SER A 218 -7.28 34.75 -26.57
C SER A 218 -8.09 36.05 -26.63
N THR A 219 -7.46 37.15 -26.20
CA THR A 219 -8.03 38.50 -26.27
C THR A 219 -8.08 38.99 -27.70
#